data_AF-A0A163ESF8-F1
#
_entry.id   AF-A0A163ESF8-F1
#
_cell.length_a   1.000
_cell.length_b   1.000
_cell.length_c   1.000
_cell.angle_alpha   90.00
_cell.angle_beta   90.00
_cell.angle_gamma   90.00
#
_symmetry.space_group_name_H-M   'P 1'
#
loop_
_entity.id
_entity.type
_entity.pdbx_description
1 polymer ?
#
loop_
_entity_poly.entity_id
_entity_poly.type
_entity_poly.pdbx_seq_one_letter_code
_entity_poly.pdbx_strand_id
1 'polypeptide(L)' 'MFSFETFKDKRYWILLFPFLIILVGFSVFASNYFAENPLMIFLFLVLDASLFWGIYHLWKYVGDKKAQR' A
#
# COMPACT_ATOMS: atom_id res chain seq x y z
N MET A 1 2.30 14.49 0.78
CA MET A 1 2.42 15.14 -0.54
C MET A 1 2.95 14.12 -1.52
N PHE A 2 2.14 13.77 -2.52
CA PHE A 2 2.56 12.90 -3.62
C PHE A 2 3.57 13.70 -4.46
N SER A 3 4.82 13.26 -4.51
CA SER A 3 5.89 13.89 -5.28
C SER A 3 6.48 12.85 -6.23
N PHE A 4 6.90 13.28 -7.42
CA PHE A 4 7.62 12.42 -8.35
C PHE A 4 8.90 11.82 -7.74
N GLU A 5 9.43 12.41 -6.68
CA GLU A 5 10.55 11.84 -5.92
C GLU A 5 10.19 10.56 -5.15
N THR A 6 8.92 10.38 -4.78
CA THR A 6 8.44 9.17 -4.10
C THR A 6 8.68 7.92 -4.95
N PHE A 7 8.52 8.03 -6.28
CA PHE A 7 8.77 6.92 -7.21
C PHE A 7 10.26 6.64 -7.45
N LYS A 8 11.16 7.53 -7.03
CA LYS A 8 12.61 7.29 -7.06
C LYS A 8 13.11 6.59 -5.80
N ASP A 9 12.27 6.49 -4.77
CA ASP A 9 12.62 5.91 -3.48
C ASP A 9 12.61 4.37 -3.55
N LYS A 10 13.75 3.73 -3.23
CA LYS A 10 13.85 2.27 -3.18
C LYS A 10 12.87 1.64 -2.18
N ARG A 11 12.59 2.32 -1.05
CA ARG A 11 11.66 1.83 -0.02
C ARG A 11 10.24 1.70 -0.56
N TYR A 12 9.83 2.59 -1.46
CA TYR A 12 8.53 2.55 -2.13
C TYR A 12 8.38 1.25 -2.95
N TRP A 13 9.36 0.94 -3.78
CA TRP A 13 9.32 -0.27 -4.64
C TRP A 13 9.39 -1.58 -3.85
N ILE A 14 10.16 -1.60 -2.76
CA ILE A 14 10.24 -2.75 -1.84
C ILE A 14 8.87 -3.02 -1.18
N LEU A 15 8.15 -1.97 -0.80
CA LEU A 15 6.79 -2.08 -0.25
C LEU A 15 5.75 -2.41 -1.31
N LEU A 16 5.88 -1.87 -2.52
CA LEU A 16 4.86 -2.00 -3.56
C LEU A 16 4.68 -3.46 -4.00
N PHE A 17 5.77 -4.21 -4.15
CA PHE A 17 5.72 -5.61 -4.55
C PHE A 17 4.85 -6.51 -3.65
N PRO A 18 5.13 -6.61 -2.34
CA PRO A 18 4.29 -7.41 -1.44
C PRO A 18 2.86 -6.87 -1.39
N PHE A 19 2.67 -5.56 -1.52
CA PHE A 19 1.35 -4.94 -1.56
C PHE A 19 0.52 -5.41 -2.75
N LEU A 20 1.10 -5.39 -3.95
CA LEU A 20 0.44 -5.87 -5.16
C LEU A 20 0.13 -7.38 -5.10
N ILE A 21 1.02 -8.18 -4.49
CA ILE A 21 0.78 -9.61 -4.30
C ILE A 21 -0.43 -9.85 -3.40
N ILE A 22 -0.55 -9.11 -2.29
CA ILE A 22 -1.70 -9.20 -1.39
C ILE A 22 -2.96 -8.75 -2.12
N LEU A 23 -2.93 -7.62 -2.82
CA LEU A 23 -4.07 -7.09 -3.58
C LEU A 23 -4.59 -8.11 -4.60
N VAL A 24 -3.71 -8.70 -5.41
CA VAL A 24 -4.07 -9.70 -6.41
C VAL A 24 -4.59 -10.97 -5.75
N GLY A 25 -3.90 -11.47 -4.72
CA GLY A 25 -4.33 -12.65 -3.96
C GLY A 25 -5.74 -12.46 -3.39
N PHE A 26 -5.99 -11.35 -2.71
CA PHE A 26 -7.29 -11.04 -2.11
C PHE A 26 -8.37 -10.90 -3.19
N SER A 27 -8.07 -10.27 -4.33
CA SER A 27 -9.01 -10.14 -5.43
C SER A 27 -9.42 -11.49 -6.04
N VAL A 28 -8.51 -12.46 -6.12
CA VAL A 28 -8.79 -13.80 -6.63
C VAL A 28 -9.55 -14.63 -5.61
N PHE A 29 -9.05 -14.73 -4.38
CA PHE A 29 -9.61 -15.62 -3.35
C PHE A 29 -10.92 -15.09 -2.75
N ALA A 30 -11.10 -13.78 -2.65
CA ALA A 30 -12.33 -13.15 -2.16
C ALA A 30 -13.24 -12.64 -3.29
N SER A 31 -13.03 -13.12 -4.53
CA SER A 31 -13.80 -12.70 -5.71
C SER A 31 -15.32 -12.85 -5.53
N ASN A 32 -15.78 -13.97 -4.97
CA ASN A 32 -17.20 -14.21 -4.69
C ASN A 32 -17.77 -13.20 -3.67
N TYR A 33 -17.01 -12.90 -2.61
CA TYR A 33 -17.41 -11.94 -1.59
C TYR A 33 -17.59 -10.54 -2.17
N PHE A 34 -16.69 -10.13 -3.05
CA PHE A 34 -16.75 -8.84 -3.74
C PHE A 34 -17.83 -8.78 -4.82
N ALA A 35 -18.13 -9.90 -5.48
CA ALA A 35 -19.25 -10.00 -6.42
C ALA A 35 -20.60 -9.80 -5.72
N GLU A 36 -20.76 -10.34 -4.51
CA GLU A 36 -21.95 -10.17 -3.69
C GLU A 36 -22.04 -8.77 -3.06
N ASN A 37 -20.90 -8.14 -2.77
CA ASN A 37 -20.84 -6.84 -2.08
C ASN A 37 -19.89 -5.86 -2.80
N PRO A 38 -20.34 -5.21 -3.90
CA PRO A 38 -19.46 -4.36 -4.72
C PRO A 38 -18.88 -3.16 -3.97
N LEU A 39 -19.59 -2.63 -2.98
CA LEU A 39 -19.12 -1.52 -2.14
C LEU A 39 -17.91 -1.91 -1.29
N MET A 40 -17.78 -3.19 -0.93
CA MET A 40 -16.64 -3.67 -0.16
C MET A 40 -15.34 -3.60 -0.97
N ILE A 41 -15.39 -3.66 -2.31
CA ILE A 41 -14.21 -3.44 -3.16
C ILE A 41 -13.66 -2.04 -2.92
N PHE A 42 -14.53 -1.02 -2.93
CA PHE A 42 -14.10 0.37 -2.71
C PHE A 42 -13.50 0.56 -1.32
N LEU A 43 -14.15 0.04 -0.28
CA LEU A 43 -13.63 0.11 1.09
C LEU A 43 -12.30 -0.61 1.23
N PHE A 44 -12.18 -1.80 0.63
CA PHE A 44 -10.95 -2.57 0.60
C PHE A 44 -9.84 -1.79 -0.08
N LEU A 45 -10.05 -1.27 -1.30
CA LEU A 45 -9.05 -0.47 -2.03
C LEU A 45 -8.61 0.77 -1.25
N VAL A 46 -9.54 1.47 -0.59
CA VAL A 46 -9.23 2.65 0.22
C VAL A 46 -8.41 2.26 1.46
N LEU A 47 -8.79 1.21 2.17
CA LEU A 47 -8.04 0.69 3.31
C LEU A 47 -6.65 0.23 2.91
N ASP A 48 -6.56 -0.53 1.82
CA ASP A 48 -5.33 -1.04 1.25
C ASP A 48 -4.40 0.14 0.90
N ALA A 49 -4.84 1.08 0.06
CA ALA A 49 -4.06 2.27 -0.28
C ALA A 49 -3.63 3.07 0.97
N SER A 50 -4.52 3.23 1.96
CA SER A 50 -4.21 3.96 3.20
C SER A 50 -3.14 3.26 4.02
N LEU A 51 -3.19 1.93 4.13
CA LEU A 51 -2.19 1.13 4.83
C LEU A 51 -0.83 1.19 4.13
N PHE A 52 -0.81 1.07 2.80
CA PHE A 52 0.42 1.21 2.01
C PHE A 52 1.10 2.56 2.28
N TRP A 53 0.35 3.65 2.13
CA TRP A 53 0.88 5.00 2.36
C TRP A 53 1.29 5.22 3.81
N GLY A 54 0.52 4.70 4.77
CA GLY A 54 0.85 4.78 6.19
C GLY A 54 2.18 4.10 6.53
N ILE A 55 2.37 2.86 6.07
CA ILE A 55 3.61 2.11 6.29
C ILE A 55 4.78 2.77 5.56
N TYR A 56 4.59 3.20 4.31
CA TYR A 56 5.63 3.90 3.55
C TYR A 56 6.11 5.16 4.27
N HIS A 57 5.19 6.03 4.68
CA HIS A 57 5.54 7.28 5.35
C HIS A 57 6.13 7.05 6.74
N LEU A 58 5.63 6.07 7.49
CA LEU A 58 6.20 5.70 8.78
C LEU A 58 7.62 5.17 8.63
N TRP A 59 7.85 4.25 7.69
CA TRP A 59 9.18 3.70 7.43
C TRP A 59 10.14 4.79 6.95
N LYS A 60 9.68 5.66 6.06
CA LYS A 60 10.47 6.81 5.61
C LYS A 60 10.83 7.72 6.78
N TYR A 61 9.87 8.13 7.59
CA TYR A 61 10.09 9.00 8.75
C TYR A 61 11.10 8.41 9.74
N VAL A 62 10.96 7.12 10.08
CA VAL A 62 11.90 6.44 10.99
C VAL A 62 13.29 6.32 10.35
N GLY A 63 13.37 5.98 9.07
CA GLY A 63 14.64 5.86 8.35
C GLY A 63 15.37 7.19 8.25
N ASP A 64 14.65 8.28 8.01
CA ASP A 64 15.22 9.62 7.85
C ASP A 64 15.66 10.17 9.23
N LYS A 65 14.89 9.93 10.30
CA LYS A 65 15.32 10.22 11.67
C LYS A 65 16.58 9.47 12.09
N LYS A 66 16.73 8.22 11.68
CA LYS A 66 17.93 7.43 11.96
C LYS A 66 19.16 7.93 11.19
N ALA A 67 18.97 8.51 10.01
CA ALA A 67 20.06 9.09 9.21
C ALA A 67 20.54 10.46 9.73
N GLN A 68 19.69 11.17 10.48
CA GLN A 68 20.03 12.45 11.11
C GLN A 68 20.65 12.33 12.52
N ARG A 69 20.77 11.11 13.05
CA ARG A 69 21.36 10.81 14.36
C ARG A 69 22.73 10.17 14.18
#